data_AF-A0A382QUT9-F1
#
_entry.id   AF-A0A382QUT9-F1
#
_cell.length_a   1.000
_cell.length_b   1.000
_cell.length_c   1.000
_cell.angle_alpha   90.00
_cell.angle_beta   90.00
_cell.angle_gamma   90.00
#
_symmetry.space_group_name_H-M   'P 1'
#
loop_
_entity.id
_entity.type
_entity.pdbx_description
1 polymer ?
#
loop_
_entity_poly.entity_id
_entity_poly.type
_entity_poly.pdbx_seq_one_letter_code
_entity_poly.pdbx_strand_id
1 'polypeptide(L)'
;QSAQAERCQFLQTCDQRDLRINLELYTTFIVILCTKFMLKELLSDIISVDDVLLVVKSNGATSEMRSNSLSIKQKDQWITIGDNDGPCHMHVNPYMIKHAEFVMEEKPERTSFSVRFFDNDDERILACFFTKMYDEDKNLKLERKKLYDDLLEKYGQKIEIKRMMSS
;
A
#
# COMPACT_ATOMS: atom_id res chain seq x y z
N GLN A 1 39.66 -54.61 17.75
CA GLN A 1 40.33 -53.39 17.23
C GLN A 1 39.87 -53.24 15.79
N SER A 2 39.28 -52.17 15.27
CA SER A 2 38.84 -50.86 15.75
C SER A 2 38.20 -50.22 14.50
N ALA A 3 36.88 -50.30 14.31
CA ALA A 3 36.24 -49.67 13.14
C ALA A 3 34.70 -49.50 13.24
N GLN A 4 34.12 -49.38 14.44
CA GLN A 4 32.66 -49.15 14.57
C GLN A 4 32.26 -48.05 15.55
N ALA A 5 33.20 -47.26 16.07
CA ALA A 5 32.90 -46.25 17.09
C ALA A 5 32.91 -44.78 16.60
N GLU A 6 33.24 -44.51 15.34
CA GLU A 6 33.33 -43.11 14.83
C GLU A 6 32.21 -42.69 13.87
N ARG A 7 31.20 -43.54 13.63
CA ARG A 7 30.09 -43.22 12.71
C ARG A 7 28.80 -42.76 13.39
N CYS A 8 28.86 -42.44 14.69
CA CYS A 8 27.69 -42.01 15.46
C CYS A 8 27.93 -40.69 16.22
N GLN A 9 28.65 -39.74 15.63
CA GLN A 9 28.77 -38.39 16.18
C GLN A 9 28.55 -37.24 15.18
N PHE A 10 28.21 -37.53 13.91
CA PHE A 10 28.03 -36.47 12.91
C PHE A 10 26.57 -36.02 12.68
N LEU A 11 25.60 -36.58 13.42
CA LEU A 11 24.17 -36.35 13.16
C LEU A 11 23.36 -35.84 14.37
N GLN A 12 24.01 -35.32 15.42
CA GLN A 12 23.29 -34.92 16.63
C GLN A 12 23.42 -33.48 17.11
N THR A 13 23.90 -32.55 16.28
CA THR A 13 23.80 -31.12 16.60
C THR A 13 23.42 -30.29 15.38
N CYS A 14 22.28 -30.58 14.78
CA CYS A 14 21.56 -29.53 14.05
C CYS A 14 20.71 -28.82 15.11
N ASP A 15 21.24 -27.72 15.66
CA ASP A 15 20.65 -26.96 16.75
C ASP A 15 19.23 -26.54 16.36
N GLN A 16 18.22 -26.86 17.17
CA GLN A 16 16.85 -26.41 16.95
C GLN A 16 16.74 -24.88 16.85
N ARG A 17 17.75 -24.14 17.36
CA ARG A 17 17.89 -22.70 17.17
C ARG A 17 18.14 -22.31 15.72
N ASP A 18 18.93 -23.06 14.95
CA ASP A 18 19.22 -22.74 13.52
C ASP A 18 18.00 -22.94 12.62
N LEU A 19 17.15 -23.93 12.91
CA LEU A 19 15.86 -24.15 12.21
C LEU A 19 14.83 -23.07 12.57
N ARG A 20 14.78 -22.63 13.83
CA ARG A 20 13.92 -21.51 14.26
C ARG A 20 14.39 -20.18 13.67
N ILE A 21 15.69 -19.90 13.66
CA ILE A 21 16.27 -18.71 13.05
C ILE A 21 15.95 -18.69 11.54
N ASN A 22 16.09 -19.81 10.84
CA ASN A 22 15.72 -19.88 9.43
C ASN A 22 14.22 -19.65 9.20
N LEU A 23 13.33 -20.24 10.00
CA LEU A 23 11.89 -20.04 9.84
C LEU A 23 11.45 -18.62 10.21
N GLU A 24 12.02 -18.02 11.24
CA GLU A 24 11.77 -16.62 11.62
C GLU A 24 12.32 -15.65 10.57
N LEU A 25 13.52 -15.87 10.04
CA LEU A 25 14.07 -15.10 8.94
C LEU A 25 13.22 -15.23 7.68
N TYR A 26 12.76 -16.44 7.33
CA TYR A 26 11.91 -16.68 6.16
C TYR A 26 10.53 -16.04 6.31
N THR A 27 9.92 -16.16 7.50
CA THR A 27 8.64 -15.53 7.81
C THR A 27 8.77 -14.01 7.77
N THR A 28 9.86 -13.48 8.34
CA THR A 28 10.18 -12.05 8.26
C THR A 28 10.38 -11.63 6.81
N PHE A 29 11.12 -12.38 6.00
CA PHE A 29 11.35 -12.10 4.57
C PHE A 29 10.06 -12.12 3.73
N ILE A 30 9.16 -13.07 3.99
CA ILE A 30 7.84 -13.14 3.34
C ILE A 30 6.98 -11.94 3.76
N VAL A 31 6.96 -11.58 5.04
CA VAL A 31 6.23 -10.40 5.53
C VAL A 31 6.80 -9.11 4.94
N ILE A 32 8.13 -8.99 4.80
CA ILE A 32 8.82 -7.86 4.14
C ILE A 32 8.38 -7.71 2.68
N LEU A 33 8.39 -8.81 1.92
CA LEU A 33 7.91 -8.80 0.55
C LEU A 33 6.42 -8.41 0.56
N CYS A 34 5.58 -9.10 1.31
CA CYS A 34 4.14 -8.82 1.32
C CYS A 34 3.81 -7.35 1.62
N THR A 35 4.49 -6.67 2.56
CA THR A 35 4.12 -5.30 2.94
C THR A 35 4.55 -4.23 1.94
N LYS A 36 5.73 -4.35 1.32
CA LYS A 36 6.14 -3.46 0.21
C LYS A 36 5.24 -3.67 -1.02
N PHE A 37 4.86 -4.91 -1.28
CA PHE A 37 3.97 -5.24 -2.38
C PHE A 37 2.55 -4.70 -2.12
N MET A 38 2.03 -4.78 -0.90
CA MET A 38 0.67 -4.29 -0.56
C MET A 38 0.45 -2.78 -0.83
N LEU A 39 1.38 -1.89 -0.49
CA LEU A 39 1.18 -0.45 -0.75
C LEU A 39 1.24 -0.13 -2.25
N LYS A 40 2.22 -0.69 -2.96
CA LYS A 40 2.33 -0.49 -4.41
C LYS A 40 1.11 -1.06 -5.13
N GLU A 41 0.66 -2.25 -4.73
CA GLU A 41 -0.55 -2.90 -5.27
C GLU A 41 -1.80 -2.07 -5.00
N LEU A 42 -1.99 -1.59 -3.77
CA LEU A 42 -3.10 -0.69 -3.43
C LEU A 42 -3.09 0.58 -4.28
N LEU A 43 -1.93 1.24 -4.40
CA LEU A 43 -1.80 2.43 -5.25
C LEU A 43 -2.06 2.10 -6.73
N SER A 44 -1.56 0.96 -7.22
CA SER A 44 -1.76 0.49 -8.60
C SER A 44 -3.24 0.26 -8.90
N ASP A 45 -3.96 -0.39 -7.99
CA ASP A 45 -5.38 -0.66 -8.14
C ASP A 45 -6.20 0.64 -8.09
N ILE A 46 -5.86 1.57 -7.19
CA ILE A 46 -6.52 2.88 -7.11
C ILE A 46 -6.33 3.67 -8.39
N ILE A 47 -5.11 3.74 -8.93
CA ILE A 47 -4.86 4.57 -10.13
C ILE A 47 -5.41 3.95 -11.42
N SER A 48 -5.70 2.65 -11.39
CA SER A 48 -6.38 1.94 -12.49
C SER A 48 -7.87 2.30 -12.56
N VAL A 49 -8.42 2.93 -11.52
CA VAL A 49 -9.79 3.45 -11.52
C VAL A 49 -9.82 4.85 -12.14
N ASP A 50 -10.73 5.05 -13.10
CA ASP A 50 -10.93 6.34 -13.75
C ASP A 50 -11.54 7.40 -12.82
N ASP A 51 -11.14 8.65 -13.08
CA ASP A 51 -11.46 9.85 -12.32
C ASP A 51 -11.24 9.71 -10.80
N VAL A 52 -10.13 9.11 -10.40
CA VAL A 52 -9.60 9.30 -9.04
C VAL A 52 -8.71 10.55 -9.03
N LEU A 53 -8.93 11.42 -8.05
CA LEU A 53 -8.14 12.63 -7.83
C LEU A 53 -7.18 12.39 -6.66
N LEU A 54 -5.89 12.31 -6.97
CA LEU A 54 -4.81 12.25 -6.01
C LEU A 54 -4.50 13.66 -5.52
N VAL A 55 -4.46 13.86 -4.21
CA VAL A 55 -4.27 15.16 -3.58
C VAL A 55 -3.15 15.07 -2.56
N VAL A 56 -2.11 15.89 -2.75
CA VAL A 56 -1.04 16.12 -1.78
C VAL A 56 -1.11 17.58 -1.33
N LYS A 57 -1.04 17.80 -0.02
CA LYS A 57 -1.14 19.12 0.56
C LYS A 57 0.09 19.44 1.39
N SER A 58 0.59 20.66 1.24
CA SER A 58 1.52 21.29 2.16
C SER A 58 0.84 22.45 2.87
N ASN A 59 1.54 23.09 3.81
CA ASN A 59 1.02 24.26 4.51
C ASN A 59 0.78 25.47 3.58
N GLY A 60 1.47 25.53 2.44
CA GLY A 60 1.39 26.66 1.50
C GLY A 60 0.71 26.35 0.16
N ALA A 61 0.49 25.08 -0.17
CA ALA A 61 -0.04 24.69 -1.48
C ALA A 61 -0.79 23.35 -1.44
N THR A 62 -1.66 23.14 -2.42
CA THR A 62 -2.27 21.84 -2.71
C THR A 62 -1.98 21.48 -4.15
N SER A 63 -1.56 20.24 -4.39
CA SER A 63 -1.37 19.67 -5.71
C SER A 63 -2.39 18.57 -5.93
N GLU A 64 -3.03 18.59 -7.09
CA GLU A 64 -4.06 17.64 -7.47
C GLU A 64 -3.70 17.00 -8.82
N MET A 65 -3.80 15.68 -8.90
CA MET A 65 -3.45 14.89 -10.08
C MET A 65 -4.55 13.86 -10.35
N ARG A 66 -5.01 13.75 -11.61
CA ARG A 66 -5.99 12.71 -11.99
C ARG A 66 -5.29 11.41 -12.36
N SER A 67 -5.83 10.30 -11.87
CA SER A 67 -5.22 8.98 -11.98
C SER A 67 -5.31 8.32 -13.34
N ASN A 68 -6.37 8.60 -14.12
CA ASN A 68 -6.79 7.97 -15.38
C ASN A 68 -5.76 7.02 -16.06
N SER A 69 -5.52 5.85 -15.46
CA SER A 69 -4.54 4.84 -15.91
C SER A 69 -3.07 5.30 -16.02
N LEU A 70 -2.58 6.06 -15.04
CA LEU A 70 -1.16 6.42 -14.93
C LEU A 70 -0.29 5.17 -14.71
N SER A 71 0.94 5.20 -15.24
CA SER A 71 1.92 4.13 -15.01
C SER A 71 2.36 4.10 -13.54
N ILE A 72 2.77 2.94 -13.02
CA ILE A 72 3.35 2.82 -11.68
C ILE A 72 4.61 1.97 -11.69
N LYS A 73 5.68 2.52 -11.14
CA LYS A 73 7.01 1.87 -11.08
C LYS A 73 7.55 2.03 -9.67
N GLN A 74 8.39 1.10 -9.24
CA GLN A 74 9.09 1.23 -7.96
C GLN A 74 10.59 1.05 -8.22
N LYS A 75 11.38 2.01 -7.75
CA LYS A 75 12.84 1.99 -7.81
C LYS A 75 13.37 2.49 -6.48
N ASP A 76 14.32 1.74 -5.92
CA ASP A 76 14.88 2.01 -4.59
C ASP A 76 13.77 2.15 -3.53
N GLN A 77 13.73 3.29 -2.84
CA GLN A 77 12.70 3.60 -1.86
C GLN A 77 11.48 4.31 -2.42
N TRP A 78 11.43 4.65 -3.71
CA TRP A 78 10.37 5.48 -4.26
C TRP A 78 9.40 4.67 -5.14
N ILE A 79 8.12 4.87 -4.90
CA ILE A 79 7.04 4.46 -5.81
C ILE A 79 6.71 5.68 -6.68
N THR A 80 6.89 5.56 -8.00
CA THR A 80 6.56 6.62 -8.95
C THR A 80 5.23 6.30 -9.63
N ILE A 81 4.29 7.25 -9.57
CA ILE A 81 3.01 7.23 -10.29
C ILE A 81 3.08 8.25 -11.42
N GLY A 82 2.77 7.84 -12.64
CA GLY A 82 2.94 8.64 -13.86
C GLY A 82 4.33 8.47 -14.48
N ASP A 83 4.48 8.95 -15.71
CA ASP A 83 5.75 8.94 -16.43
C ASP A 83 6.57 10.20 -16.13
N ASN A 84 7.89 10.03 -16.00
CA ASN A 84 8.79 11.15 -15.68
C ASN A 84 8.74 12.27 -16.72
N ASP A 85 8.54 11.90 -17.99
CA ASP A 85 8.43 12.84 -19.12
C ASP A 85 6.96 13.26 -19.40
N GLY A 86 6.02 12.78 -18.58
CA GLY A 86 4.61 13.12 -18.66
C GLY A 86 4.30 14.50 -18.04
N PRO A 87 3.09 15.03 -18.26
CA PRO A 87 2.69 16.35 -17.76
C PRO A 87 2.62 16.42 -16.22
N CYS A 88 2.49 15.27 -15.55
CA CYS A 88 2.50 15.16 -14.10
C CYS A 88 2.93 13.75 -13.67
N HIS A 89 3.69 13.68 -12.58
CA HIS A 89 4.00 12.43 -11.87
C HIS A 89 4.11 12.71 -10.37
N MET A 90 4.08 11.65 -9.57
CA MET A 90 4.20 11.69 -8.12
C MET A 90 5.21 10.65 -7.65
N HIS A 91 6.04 11.03 -6.69
CA HIS A 91 6.91 10.10 -5.95
C HIS A 91 6.37 9.90 -4.54
N VAL A 92 6.04 8.66 -4.20
CA VAL A 92 5.54 8.24 -2.89
C VAL A 92 6.64 7.50 -2.15
N ASN A 93 6.96 7.95 -0.93
CA ASN A 93 7.86 7.23 -0.04
C ASN A 93 7.05 6.29 0.87
N PRO A 94 7.10 4.96 0.65
CA PRO A 94 6.35 3.99 1.44
C PRO A 94 6.80 3.97 2.91
N TYR A 95 8.04 4.35 3.21
CA TYR A 95 8.55 4.41 4.58
C TYR A 95 8.02 5.61 5.38
N MET A 96 7.31 6.54 4.74
CA MET A 96 6.63 7.66 5.40
C MET A 96 5.15 7.40 5.64
N ILE A 97 4.60 6.30 5.12
CA ILE A 97 3.21 5.89 5.33
C ILE A 97 3.19 4.88 6.48
N LYS A 98 2.37 5.15 7.51
CA LYS A 98 2.08 4.22 8.60
C LYS A 98 0.89 3.34 8.24
N HIS A 99 -0.18 3.94 7.72
CA HIS A 99 -1.38 3.20 7.36
C HIS A 99 -2.19 3.93 6.27
N ALA A 100 -3.13 3.21 5.67
CA ALA A 100 -4.13 3.74 4.75
C ALA A 100 -5.54 3.43 5.26
N GLU A 101 -6.49 4.32 5.01
CA GLU A 101 -7.89 4.14 5.40
C GLU A 101 -8.82 4.46 4.23
N PHE A 102 -9.80 3.59 4.03
CA PHE A 102 -11.00 3.90 3.28
C PHE A 102 -11.86 4.84 4.12
N VAL A 103 -12.38 5.91 3.54
CA VAL A 103 -13.15 6.93 4.25
C VAL A 103 -14.36 7.34 3.42
N MET A 104 -15.54 7.16 4.03
CA MET A 104 -16.81 7.71 3.58
C MET A 104 -17.13 8.90 4.48
N GLU A 105 -17.19 10.10 3.91
CA GLU A 105 -17.44 11.34 4.65
C GLU A 105 -18.72 11.99 4.13
N GLU A 106 -19.74 12.09 4.97
CA GLU A 106 -20.98 12.81 4.66
C GLU A 106 -20.70 14.31 4.57
N LYS A 107 -20.99 14.91 3.42
CA LYS A 107 -20.96 16.37 3.22
C LYS A 107 -22.39 16.85 2.96
N PRO A 108 -22.67 18.15 3.16
CA PRO A 108 -24.03 18.69 3.03
C PRO A 108 -24.74 18.35 1.72
N GLU A 109 -24.00 18.20 0.62
CA GLU A 109 -24.56 17.91 -0.70
C GLU A 109 -24.42 16.46 -1.16
N ARG A 110 -23.48 15.70 -0.57
CA ARG A 110 -23.10 14.35 -1.03
C ARG A 110 -22.15 13.65 -0.07
N THR A 111 -22.11 12.33 -0.12
CA THR A 111 -21.05 11.54 0.52
C THR A 111 -19.80 11.49 -0.35
N SER A 112 -18.65 11.79 0.24
CA SER A 112 -17.34 11.69 -0.40
C SER A 112 -16.71 10.33 -0.11
N PHE A 113 -16.13 9.70 -1.13
CA PHE A 113 -15.45 8.41 -1.04
C PHE A 113 -13.96 8.61 -1.32
N SER A 114 -13.09 8.16 -0.40
CA SER A 114 -11.65 8.35 -0.54
C SER A 114 -10.84 7.25 0.12
N VAL A 115 -9.62 7.03 -0.37
CA VAL A 115 -8.57 6.33 0.36
C VAL A 115 -7.54 7.36 0.82
N ARG A 116 -7.22 7.38 2.11
CA ARG A 116 -6.30 8.36 2.72
C ARG A 116 -5.10 7.63 3.30
N PHE A 117 -3.92 8.21 3.12
CA PHE A 117 -2.66 7.68 3.61
C PHE A 117 -2.11 8.61 4.68
N PHE A 118 -1.68 8.01 5.79
CA PHE A 118 -1.29 8.74 7.00
C PHE A 118 0.13 8.38 7.40
N ASP A 119 0.85 9.34 7.95
CA ASP A 119 2.18 9.14 8.52
C ASP A 119 2.14 8.65 9.98
N ASN A 120 3.26 8.74 10.69
CA ASN A 120 3.35 8.25 12.07
C ASN A 120 2.60 9.13 13.08
N ASP A 121 2.43 10.40 12.77
CA ASP A 121 1.74 11.38 13.59
C ASP A 121 0.23 11.39 13.27
N ASP A 122 -0.22 10.41 12.47
CA ASP A 122 -1.58 10.30 11.93
C ASP A 122 -2.00 11.53 11.10
N GLU A 123 -1.01 12.24 10.54
CA GLU A 123 -1.21 13.33 9.61
C GLU A 123 -1.37 12.80 8.18
N ARG A 124 -2.33 13.37 7.45
CA ARG A 124 -2.68 12.90 6.11
C ARG A 124 -1.69 13.43 5.07
N ILE A 125 -0.90 12.53 4.49
CA ILE A 125 0.12 12.88 3.48
C ILE A 125 -0.38 12.76 2.03
N LEU A 126 -1.33 11.87 1.76
CA LEU A 126 -1.92 11.66 0.44
C LEU A 126 -3.40 11.28 0.59
N ALA A 127 -4.23 11.78 -0.30
CA ALA A 127 -5.63 11.35 -0.43
C ALA A 127 -5.96 11.03 -1.88
N CYS A 128 -6.68 9.95 -2.10
CA CYS A 128 -7.20 9.53 -3.40
C CYS A 128 -8.73 9.61 -3.34
N PHE A 129 -9.31 10.63 -3.96
CA PHE A 129 -10.76 10.86 -3.99
C PHE A 129 -11.38 10.23 -5.23
N PHE A 130 -12.41 9.40 -5.03
CA PHE A 130 -13.20 8.88 -6.14
C PHE A 130 -14.17 9.99 -6.56
N THR A 131 -13.94 10.56 -7.74
CA THR A 131 -14.74 11.69 -8.25
C THR A 131 -15.77 11.21 -9.27
N LYS A 132 -16.66 12.11 -9.71
CA LYS A 132 -17.80 11.78 -10.59
C LYS A 132 -18.66 10.60 -10.11
N MET A 133 -18.80 10.46 -8.79
CA MET A 133 -19.61 9.43 -8.14
C MET A 133 -21.12 9.65 -8.32
N TYR A 134 -21.54 10.84 -8.74
CA TYR A 134 -22.93 11.22 -8.86
C TYR A 134 -23.26 11.57 -10.32
N ASP A 135 -24.50 11.35 -10.72
CA ASP A 135 -25.04 11.83 -11.99
C ASP A 135 -25.46 13.31 -11.90
N GLU A 136 -26.07 13.82 -12.97
CA GLU A 136 -26.52 15.21 -13.08
C GLU A 136 -27.65 15.54 -12.08
N ASP A 137 -28.45 14.55 -11.73
CA ASP A 137 -29.56 14.64 -10.77
C ASP A 137 -29.10 14.41 -9.31
N LYS A 138 -27.79 14.30 -9.08
CA LYS A 138 -27.15 14.02 -7.78
C LYS A 138 -27.47 12.64 -7.20
N ASN A 139 -27.88 11.68 -8.02
CA ASN A 139 -27.99 10.29 -7.59
C ASN A 139 -26.63 9.60 -7.63
N LEU A 140 -26.37 8.75 -6.64
CA LEU A 140 -25.12 7.98 -6.56
C LEU A 140 -25.10 6.92 -7.67
N LYS A 141 -24.05 6.97 -8.50
CA LYS A 141 -23.77 5.97 -9.54
C LYS A 141 -23.32 4.67 -8.91
N LEU A 142 -24.19 3.65 -8.92
CA LEU A 142 -23.93 2.36 -8.28
C LEU A 142 -22.72 1.65 -8.89
N GLU A 143 -22.51 1.78 -10.20
CA GLU A 143 -21.35 1.24 -10.90
C GLU A 143 -20.04 1.88 -10.41
N ARG A 144 -20.05 3.16 -10.06
CA ARG A 144 -18.90 3.86 -9.49
C ARG A 144 -18.67 3.49 -8.04
N LYS A 145 -19.74 3.39 -7.26
CA LYS A 145 -19.67 2.91 -5.87
C LYS A 145 -19.09 1.51 -5.80
N LYS A 146 -19.48 0.63 -6.72
CA LYS A 146 -18.96 -0.74 -6.79
C LYS A 146 -17.44 -0.77 -6.91
N LEU A 147 -16.82 0.11 -7.72
CA LEU A 147 -15.36 0.17 -7.86
C LEU A 147 -14.66 0.48 -6.53
N TYR A 148 -15.24 1.38 -5.72
CA TYR A 148 -14.75 1.68 -4.39
C TYR A 148 -14.99 0.50 -3.42
N ASP A 149 -16.18 -0.08 -3.47
CA ASP A 149 -16.57 -1.20 -2.60
C ASP A 149 -15.72 -2.45 -2.87
N ASP A 150 -15.41 -2.76 -4.12
CA ASP A 150 -14.56 -3.89 -4.51
C ASP A 150 -13.13 -3.74 -3.94
N LEU A 151 -12.60 -2.52 -3.94
CA LEU A 151 -11.30 -2.22 -3.32
C LEU A 151 -11.38 -2.31 -1.79
N LEU A 152 -12.45 -1.79 -1.20
CA LEU A 152 -12.69 -1.88 0.24
C LEU A 152 -12.82 -3.34 0.70
N GLU A 153 -13.51 -4.18 -0.07
CA GLU A 153 -13.64 -5.62 0.21
C GLU A 153 -12.29 -6.32 0.10
N LYS A 154 -11.50 -5.99 -0.93
CA LYS A 154 -10.18 -6.60 -1.16
C LYS A 154 -9.16 -6.26 -0.06
N TYR A 155 -9.11 -5.01 0.38
CA TYR A 155 -8.04 -4.51 1.26
C TYR A 155 -8.49 -4.34 2.72
N GLY A 156 -9.79 -4.29 2.99
CA GLY A 156 -10.36 -3.92 4.27
C GLY A 156 -10.38 -2.41 4.52
N GLN A 157 -11.08 -2.00 5.57
CA GLN A 157 -11.29 -0.58 5.90
C GLN A 157 -9.99 0.17 6.22
N LYS A 158 -9.07 -0.49 6.94
CA LYS A 158 -7.80 0.08 7.40
C LYS A 158 -6.67 -0.89 7.11
N ILE A 159 -5.61 -0.40 6.49
CA ILE A 159 -4.44 -1.18 6.10
C ILE A 159 -3.22 -0.62 6.81
N GLU A 160 -2.64 -1.41 7.71
CA GLU A 160 -1.36 -1.10 8.35
C GLU A 160 -0.21 -1.35 7.37
N ILE A 161 0.56 -0.31 7.08
CA ILE A 161 1.75 -0.38 6.23
C ILE A 161 2.96 -0.60 7.15
N LYS A 162 3.28 -1.87 7.40
CA LYS A 162 4.41 -2.22 8.28
C LYS A 162 5.72 -1.70 7.69
N ARG A 163 6.34 -0.76 8.42
CA ARG A 163 7.71 -0.30 8.17
C ARG A 163 8.67 -1.33 8.75
N MET A 164 9.51 -1.92 7.92
CA MET A 164 10.69 -2.61 8.41
C MET A 164 11.78 -1.57 8.55
N MET A 165 12.13 -1.23 9.79
CA MET A 165 13.34 -0.45 10.03
C MET A 165 14.53 -1.30 9.56
N SER A 166 15.32 -0.79 8.64
CA SER A 166 16.65 -1.33 8.37
C SER A 166 17.51 -1.02 9.61
N SER A 167 17.72 -2.04 10.45
CA SER A 167 18.77 -2.06 11.46
C SER A 167 20.14 -2.14 10.80
#